data_AF-A0A431TMJ2-F1
#
_entry.id   AF-A0A431TMJ2-F1
#
_cell.length_a   1.000
_cell.length_b   1.000
_cell.length_c   1.000
_cell.angle_alpha   90.00
_cell.angle_beta   90.00
_cell.angle_gamma   90.00
#
_symmetry.space_group_name_H-M   'P 1'
#
loop_
_entity.id
_entity.type
_entity.pdbx_description
1 polymer ?
#
loop_
_entity_poly.entity_id
_entity_poly.type
_entity_poly.pdbx_seq_one_letter_code
_entity_poly.pdbx_strand_id
1 'polypeptide(L)'
;MTKSTKSASRAPTPEALLLATMPPLSDESCGSWIQRMGGDHQYSMHKLMQILGIRAPRRDWDLPIPLAGWLRMLAIAGIFHPEYEYSLRVLSVLATRVEPSKFLLHSGGRPRYRWCARCLASDPVPYLRWHWRLRVVEMCHVHRVALLQVCHWCLTPLWTDSCRLVALGTHGLALDLAHCDRCGMPLHDEREQPRVRGGRVERLIWDSLKLFRYPWAEPDADSISREVMHFVDAAGLQGAIRHRAPAYLGFGSDVVVSRWLTGTPFGIAAAYARAATNAARLRNARDRANRWTLNAQSFHGAEAQAGGSSSPVIRWSWRLDGEARLAVARALHVIRAEKRKSAEQERIE
;
A
#
# COMPACT_ATOMS: atom_id res chain seq x y z
N MET A 1 -45.64 6.53 8.72
CA MET A 1 -44.17 6.59 8.60
C MET A 1 -43.66 5.26 8.07
N THR A 2 -43.55 5.13 6.76
CA THR A 2 -43.11 3.89 6.08
C THR A 2 -41.59 3.81 6.08
N LYS A 3 -41.03 2.77 6.70
CA LYS A 3 -39.60 2.48 6.74
C LYS A 3 -39.13 2.16 5.31
N SER A 4 -38.27 3.04 4.77
CA SER A 4 -37.60 2.85 3.49
C SER A 4 -36.95 1.47 3.43
N THR A 5 -37.45 0.63 2.53
CA THR A 5 -36.98 -0.73 2.30
C THR A 5 -35.59 -0.73 1.69
N LYS A 6 -34.75 -1.60 2.25
CA LYS A 6 -33.35 -1.86 1.87
C LYS A 6 -33.16 -1.87 0.34
N SER A 7 -32.27 -1.00 -0.11
CA SER A 7 -31.65 -1.03 -1.42
C SER A 7 -31.20 -2.46 -1.77
N ALA A 8 -31.88 -3.07 -2.75
CA ALA A 8 -31.44 -4.30 -3.36
C ALA A 8 -30.03 -4.08 -3.93
N SER A 9 -29.10 -5.01 -3.67
CA SER A 9 -27.72 -4.90 -4.15
C SER A 9 -27.72 -4.98 -5.69
N ARG A 10 -27.78 -3.81 -6.32
CA ARG A 10 -27.65 -3.65 -7.76
C ARG A 10 -26.33 -4.31 -8.19
N ALA A 11 -26.38 -5.17 -9.20
CA ALA A 11 -25.17 -5.75 -9.79
C ALA A 11 -24.19 -4.62 -10.12
N PRO A 12 -22.88 -4.81 -9.87
CA PRO A 12 -21.88 -3.78 -10.17
C PRO A 12 -22.03 -3.38 -11.64
N THR A 13 -22.22 -2.08 -11.91
CA THR A 13 -22.27 -1.60 -13.29
C THR A 13 -20.93 -1.87 -13.96
N PRO A 14 -20.88 -2.15 -15.28
CA PRO A 14 -19.62 -2.37 -16.01
C PRO A 14 -18.58 -1.25 -15.86
N GLU A 15 -19.02 -0.05 -15.48
CA GLU A 15 -18.21 1.12 -15.14
C GLU A 15 -17.43 1.00 -13.82
N ALA A 16 -17.69 -0.02 -13.01
CA ALA A 16 -17.03 -0.27 -11.73
C ALA A 16 -15.77 -1.14 -11.83
N LEU A 17 -15.38 -1.58 -13.04
CA LEU A 17 -14.23 -2.46 -13.21
C LEU A 17 -12.93 -1.72 -12.92
N LEU A 18 -12.12 -2.29 -12.02
CA LEU A 18 -10.84 -1.73 -11.60
C LEU A 18 -9.70 -2.24 -12.51
N LEU A 19 -9.91 -2.24 -13.83
CA LEU A 19 -9.03 -2.92 -14.79
C LEU A 19 -7.61 -2.34 -14.89
N ALA A 20 -7.42 -1.07 -14.53
CA ALA A 20 -6.11 -0.43 -14.47
C ALA A 20 -5.28 -0.88 -13.26
N THR A 21 -5.88 -1.60 -12.29
CA THR A 21 -5.20 -2.05 -11.09
C THR A 21 -4.07 -3.01 -11.43
N MET A 22 -2.89 -2.68 -10.93
CA MET A 22 -1.76 -3.59 -10.98
C MET A 22 -1.93 -4.76 -9.99
N PRO A 23 -1.41 -5.95 -10.31
CA PRO A 23 -1.42 -7.05 -9.36
C PRO A 23 -0.65 -6.66 -8.08
N PRO A 24 -1.09 -7.20 -6.92
CA PRO A 24 -0.35 -7.10 -5.68
C PRO A 24 1.05 -7.68 -5.80
N LEU A 25 1.98 -7.22 -4.97
CA LEU A 25 3.30 -7.84 -4.86
C LEU A 25 3.33 -8.87 -3.72
N SER A 26 4.27 -9.82 -3.79
CA SER A 26 4.31 -11.00 -2.92
C SER A 26 4.45 -10.71 -1.42
N ASP A 27 5.01 -9.56 -1.04
CA ASP A 27 5.12 -9.12 0.37
C ASP A 27 4.45 -7.76 0.59
N GLU A 28 3.59 -7.34 -0.34
CA GLU A 28 2.80 -6.12 -0.23
C GLU A 28 1.67 -6.29 0.80
N SER A 29 1.39 -5.23 1.54
CA SER A 29 0.24 -5.21 2.44
C SER A 29 -1.07 -4.89 1.70
N CYS A 30 -2.21 -5.32 2.26
CA CYS A 30 -3.52 -4.93 1.74
C CYS A 30 -3.66 -3.41 1.69
N GLY A 31 -3.25 -2.72 2.75
CA GLY A 31 -3.24 -1.26 2.80
C GLY A 31 -2.42 -0.62 1.68
N SER A 32 -1.25 -1.16 1.34
CA SER A 32 -0.43 -0.68 0.23
C SER A 32 -1.09 -0.89 -1.12
N TRP A 33 -1.58 -2.10 -1.37
CA TRP A 33 -2.18 -2.43 -2.66
C TRP A 33 -3.43 -1.60 -2.93
N ILE A 34 -4.25 -1.37 -1.90
CA ILE A 34 -5.41 -0.48 -1.97
C ILE A 34 -5.01 0.97 -2.29
N GLN A 35 -3.88 1.47 -1.76
CA GLN A 35 -3.37 2.80 -2.10
C GLN A 35 -2.98 2.90 -3.59
N ARG A 36 -2.29 1.88 -4.11
CA ARG A 36 -1.94 1.79 -5.53
C ARG A 36 -3.18 1.70 -6.41
N MET A 37 -4.14 0.84 -6.05
CA MET A 37 -5.44 0.76 -6.71
C MET A 37 -6.15 2.13 -6.75
N GLY A 38 -6.15 2.86 -5.63
CA GLY A 38 -6.71 4.22 -5.61
C GLY A 38 -5.94 5.21 -6.48
N GLY A 39 -4.62 5.08 -6.60
CA GLY A 39 -3.78 5.83 -7.52
C GLY A 39 -4.05 5.52 -8.99
N ASP A 40 -4.07 4.24 -9.37
CA ASP A 40 -4.30 3.76 -10.73
C ASP A 40 -5.63 4.29 -11.31
N HIS A 41 -6.65 4.40 -10.44
CA HIS A 41 -8.00 4.85 -10.82
C HIS A 41 -8.33 6.29 -10.43
N GLN A 42 -7.41 6.97 -9.74
CA GLN A 42 -7.64 8.29 -9.14
C GLN A 42 -8.88 8.33 -8.24
N TYR A 43 -9.10 7.28 -7.46
CA TYR A 43 -10.22 7.12 -6.54
C TYR A 43 -9.80 7.34 -5.09
N SER A 44 -10.60 8.11 -4.36
CA SER A 44 -10.45 8.21 -2.91
C SER A 44 -10.76 6.87 -2.23
N MET A 45 -10.26 6.65 -1.01
CA MET A 45 -10.61 5.47 -0.22
C MET A 45 -12.12 5.33 -0.03
N HIS A 46 -12.83 6.46 0.12
CA HIS A 46 -14.28 6.45 0.23
C HIS A 46 -14.93 5.94 -1.06
N LYS A 47 -14.48 6.39 -2.22
CA LYS A 47 -14.99 5.94 -3.51
C LYS A 47 -14.70 4.45 -3.75
N LEU A 48 -13.50 3.98 -3.38
CA LEU A 48 -13.17 2.55 -3.43
C LEU A 48 -14.10 1.73 -2.52
N MET A 49 -14.31 2.15 -1.27
CA MET A 49 -15.26 1.48 -0.37
C MET A 49 -16.68 1.39 -0.95
N GLN A 50 -17.15 2.45 -1.62
CA GLN A 50 -18.45 2.47 -2.29
C GLN A 50 -18.51 1.48 -3.47
N ILE A 51 -17.50 1.48 -4.34
CA ILE A 51 -17.41 0.59 -5.51
C ILE A 51 -17.36 -0.88 -5.05
N LEU A 52 -16.53 -1.16 -4.05
CA LEU A 52 -16.32 -2.52 -3.55
C LEU A 52 -17.46 -3.00 -2.66
N GLY A 53 -18.29 -2.10 -2.13
CA GLY A 53 -19.29 -2.44 -1.12
C GLY A 53 -18.67 -2.89 0.20
N ILE A 54 -17.43 -2.48 0.48
CA ILE A 54 -16.64 -2.88 1.66
C ILE A 54 -16.51 -1.71 2.61
N ARG A 55 -16.64 -1.97 3.91
CA ARG A 55 -16.30 -1.00 4.97
C ARG A 55 -15.06 -1.49 5.71
N ALA A 56 -13.91 -0.87 5.44
CA ALA A 56 -12.67 -1.16 6.16
C ALA A 56 -12.81 -0.70 7.64
N PRO A 57 -12.60 -1.59 8.63
CA PRO A 57 -12.68 -1.21 10.04
C PRO A 57 -11.69 -0.08 10.35
N ARG A 58 -12.17 1.01 10.97
CA ARG A 58 -11.34 2.19 11.31
C ARG A 58 -10.54 2.78 10.13
N ARG A 59 -11.00 2.54 8.89
CA ARG A 59 -10.30 2.91 7.64
C ARG A 59 -8.91 2.25 7.50
N ASP A 60 -8.68 1.14 8.20
CA ASP A 60 -7.47 0.35 8.09
C ASP A 60 -7.77 -0.90 7.25
N TRP A 61 -7.21 -0.92 6.04
CA TRP A 61 -7.39 -2.02 5.09
C TRP A 61 -6.54 -3.25 5.43
N ASP A 62 -5.61 -3.15 6.38
CA ASP A 62 -4.86 -4.30 6.89
C ASP A 62 -5.63 -5.09 7.97
N LEU A 63 -6.76 -4.54 8.44
CA LEU A 63 -7.67 -5.21 9.36
C LEU A 63 -8.62 -6.16 8.61
N PRO A 64 -9.22 -7.14 9.33
CA PRO A 64 -10.09 -8.14 8.71
C PRO A 64 -11.19 -7.52 7.85
N ILE A 65 -11.20 -7.91 6.58
CA ILE A 65 -12.26 -7.63 5.62
C ILE A 65 -13.04 -8.94 5.40
N PRO A 66 -14.38 -8.89 5.25
CA PRO A 66 -15.15 -10.09 4.93
C PRO A 66 -14.66 -10.78 3.65
N LEU A 67 -14.55 -12.11 3.67
CA LEU A 67 -14.06 -12.90 2.52
C LEU A 67 -14.83 -12.59 1.23
N ALA A 68 -16.15 -12.43 1.31
CA ALA A 68 -16.97 -12.06 0.16
C ALA A 68 -16.59 -10.69 -0.44
N GLY A 69 -16.20 -9.72 0.40
CA GLY A 69 -15.69 -8.43 -0.05
C GLY A 69 -14.32 -8.58 -0.72
N TRP A 70 -13.44 -9.39 -0.13
CA TRP A 70 -12.13 -9.70 -0.68
C TRP A 70 -12.21 -10.33 -2.09
N LEU A 71 -12.99 -11.40 -2.23
CA LEU A 71 -13.19 -12.09 -3.52
C LEU A 71 -13.80 -11.16 -4.57
N ARG A 72 -14.78 -10.33 -4.17
CA ARG A 72 -15.36 -9.32 -5.06
C ARG A 72 -14.31 -8.33 -5.55
N MET A 73 -13.43 -7.87 -4.67
CA MET A 73 -12.38 -6.93 -5.04
C MET A 73 -11.39 -7.53 -6.04
N LEU A 74 -10.95 -8.77 -5.82
CA LEU A 74 -10.08 -9.49 -6.76
C LEU A 74 -10.76 -9.67 -8.12
N ALA A 75 -12.03 -10.08 -8.13
CA ALA A 75 -12.81 -10.24 -9.35
C ALA A 75 -12.98 -8.92 -10.13
N ILE A 76 -13.30 -7.82 -9.44
CA ILE A 76 -13.45 -6.48 -10.06
C ILE A 76 -12.12 -5.96 -10.61
N ALA A 77 -11.00 -6.29 -9.96
CA ALA A 77 -9.66 -5.95 -10.43
C ALA A 77 -9.15 -6.90 -11.54
N GLY A 78 -9.90 -7.97 -11.86
CA GLY A 78 -9.48 -8.98 -12.85
C GLY A 78 -8.26 -9.79 -12.42
N ILE A 79 -8.09 -9.99 -11.11
CA ILE A 79 -6.95 -10.72 -10.53
C ILE A 79 -7.48 -12.04 -9.97
N PHE A 80 -6.94 -13.16 -10.46
CA PHE A 80 -7.38 -14.52 -10.10
C PHE A 80 -6.21 -15.40 -9.70
N HIS A 81 -5.19 -14.84 -9.04
CA HIS A 81 -4.01 -15.61 -8.63
C HIS A 81 -3.98 -15.86 -7.11
N PRO A 82 -3.98 -17.13 -6.66
CA PRO A 82 -3.95 -17.48 -5.23
C PRO A 82 -2.71 -16.94 -4.51
N GLU A 83 -1.59 -16.77 -5.22
CA GLU A 83 -0.31 -16.32 -4.65
C GLU A 83 -0.39 -14.97 -3.92
N TYR A 84 -1.30 -14.09 -4.34
CA TYR A 84 -1.47 -12.76 -3.72
C TYR A 84 -2.40 -12.79 -2.51
N GLU A 85 -3.24 -13.82 -2.38
CA GLU A 85 -4.23 -13.89 -1.33
C GLU A 85 -3.56 -13.94 0.05
N TYR A 86 -2.46 -14.68 0.15
CA TYR A 86 -1.76 -14.87 1.40
C TYR A 86 -1.17 -13.55 1.94
N SER A 87 -0.35 -12.87 1.14
CA SER A 87 0.37 -11.66 1.56
C SER A 87 -0.55 -10.53 1.99
N LEU A 88 -1.70 -10.41 1.31
CA LEU A 88 -2.68 -9.37 1.58
C LEU A 88 -3.55 -9.71 2.80
N ARG A 89 -3.74 -10.99 3.12
CA ARG A 89 -4.57 -11.43 4.25
C ARG A 89 -3.79 -11.72 5.52
N VAL A 90 -2.45 -11.82 5.50
CA VAL A 90 -1.65 -12.20 6.67
C VAL A 90 -1.96 -11.36 7.92
N LEU A 91 -2.03 -10.03 7.77
CA LEU A 91 -2.34 -9.12 8.88
C LEU A 91 -3.79 -9.23 9.33
N SER A 92 -4.72 -9.45 8.40
CA SER A 92 -6.12 -9.72 8.71
C SER A 92 -6.29 -11.01 9.51
N VAL A 93 -5.61 -12.09 9.11
CA VAL A 93 -5.63 -13.37 9.83
C VAL A 93 -5.05 -13.20 11.24
N LEU A 94 -3.90 -12.53 11.37
CA LEU A 94 -3.30 -12.19 12.67
C LEU A 94 -4.27 -11.42 13.57
N ALA A 95 -4.97 -10.43 13.00
CA ALA A 95 -5.94 -9.59 13.71
C ALA A 95 -7.18 -10.34 14.23
N THR A 96 -7.45 -11.54 13.72
CA THR A 96 -8.51 -12.41 14.28
C THR A 96 -8.13 -13.04 15.62
N ARG A 97 -6.83 -13.14 15.93
CA ARG A 97 -6.32 -13.84 17.12
C ARG A 97 -5.69 -12.93 18.15
N VAL A 98 -4.97 -11.92 17.67
CA VAL A 98 -4.30 -10.94 18.50
C VAL A 98 -5.02 -9.62 18.35
N GLU A 99 -5.22 -8.91 19.45
CA GLU A 99 -5.76 -7.56 19.37
C GLU A 99 -4.87 -6.67 18.47
N PRO A 100 -5.40 -6.06 17.39
CA PRO A 100 -4.60 -5.30 16.43
C PRO A 100 -3.77 -4.17 17.05
N SER A 101 -4.29 -3.54 18.11
CA SER A 101 -3.59 -2.48 18.83
C SER A 101 -2.28 -2.94 19.48
N LYS A 102 -2.09 -4.25 19.71
CA LYS A 102 -0.92 -4.83 20.36
C LYS A 102 0.22 -5.10 19.39
N PHE A 103 -0.10 -5.46 18.13
CA PHE A 103 0.92 -5.86 17.16
C PHE A 103 1.01 -4.96 15.92
N LEU A 104 -0.03 -4.20 15.56
CA LEU A 104 0.02 -3.23 14.45
C LEU A 104 0.38 -1.82 14.95
N LEU A 105 1.13 -1.09 14.12
CA LEU A 105 1.63 0.24 14.43
C LEU A 105 0.56 1.34 14.29
N HIS A 106 -0.06 1.77 15.37
CA HIS A 106 -1.04 2.87 15.33
C HIS A 106 -0.49 4.11 16.01
N SER A 107 -0.95 5.29 15.60
CA SER A 107 -0.70 6.54 16.32
C SER A 107 -1.97 7.39 16.29
N GLY A 108 -2.50 7.74 17.47
CA GLY A 108 -3.78 8.43 17.60
C GLY A 108 -4.95 7.65 16.97
N GLY A 109 -4.91 6.31 17.05
CA GLY A 109 -5.93 5.43 16.45
C GLY A 109 -5.85 5.28 14.93
N ARG A 110 -4.88 5.93 14.27
CA ARG A 110 -4.72 5.89 12.81
C ARG A 110 -3.66 4.86 12.38
N PRO A 111 -3.89 4.12 11.29
CA PRO A 111 -2.92 3.15 10.76
C PRO A 111 -1.67 3.86 10.21
N ARG A 112 -0.50 3.34 10.61
CA ARG A 112 0.80 3.88 10.22
C ARG A 112 1.73 2.77 9.73
N TYR A 113 2.62 3.12 8.82
CA TYR A 113 3.73 2.30 8.36
C TYR A 113 5.08 2.85 8.79
N ARG A 114 6.04 1.96 9.05
CA ARG A 114 7.46 2.28 8.89
C ARG A 114 7.89 1.96 7.45
N TRP A 115 9.11 2.33 7.05
CA TRP A 115 9.63 1.94 5.74
C TRP A 115 11.16 1.91 5.68
N CYS A 116 11.68 1.20 4.69
CA CYS A 116 13.10 1.25 4.35
C CYS A 116 13.30 2.14 3.13
N ALA A 117 14.08 3.22 3.26
CA ALA A 117 14.39 4.14 2.16
C ALA A 117 15.04 3.39 0.99
N ARG A 118 15.99 2.49 1.29
CA ARG A 118 16.68 1.66 0.27
C ARG A 118 15.75 0.75 -0.51
N CYS A 119 14.80 0.09 0.17
CA CYS A 119 13.80 -0.71 -0.53
C CYS A 119 12.96 0.19 -1.44
N LEU A 120 12.45 1.31 -0.93
CA LEU A 120 11.65 2.22 -1.75
C LEU A 120 12.45 2.81 -2.93
N ALA A 121 13.77 2.97 -2.83
CA ALA A 121 14.63 3.42 -3.92
C ALA A 121 14.82 2.34 -5.00
N SER A 122 14.94 1.08 -4.60
CA SER A 122 15.23 -0.03 -5.51
C SER A 122 13.97 -0.72 -6.05
N ASP A 123 12.82 -0.52 -5.42
CA ASP A 123 11.54 -1.08 -5.85
C ASP A 123 11.13 -0.47 -7.21
N PRO A 124 11.00 -1.28 -8.29
CA PRO A 124 10.55 -0.78 -9.59
C PRO A 124 9.16 -0.13 -9.52
N VAL A 125 8.32 -0.64 -8.62
CA VAL A 125 7.03 -0.06 -8.27
C VAL A 125 7.00 0.10 -6.75
N PRO A 126 7.14 1.32 -6.21
CA PRO A 126 7.15 1.53 -4.77
C PRO A 126 5.89 1.00 -4.06
N TYR A 127 6.09 0.25 -2.98
CA TYR A 127 5.02 -0.35 -2.20
C TYR A 127 5.40 -0.47 -0.73
N LEU A 128 4.38 -0.64 0.13
CA LEU A 128 4.58 -0.86 1.56
C LEU A 128 4.42 -2.34 1.87
N ARG A 129 5.44 -2.88 2.52
CA ARG A 129 5.49 -4.29 2.89
C ARG A 129 4.65 -4.54 4.13
N TRP A 130 3.92 -5.66 4.19
CA TRP A 130 3.03 -5.95 5.33
C TRP A 130 3.77 -5.99 6.67
N HIS A 131 5.01 -6.48 6.70
CA HIS A 131 5.79 -6.56 7.93
C HIS A 131 6.24 -5.19 8.46
N TRP A 132 6.28 -4.15 7.61
CA TRP A 132 6.56 -2.78 8.07
C TRP A 132 5.42 -2.19 8.91
N ARG A 133 4.24 -2.83 8.90
CA ARG A 133 3.09 -2.49 9.75
C ARG A 133 3.25 -2.99 11.18
N LEU A 134 4.09 -4.02 11.40
CA LEU A 134 4.25 -4.65 12.70
C LEU A 134 5.02 -3.75 13.67
N ARG A 135 4.50 -3.60 14.89
CA ARG A 135 5.08 -2.77 15.95
C ARG A 135 6.49 -3.22 16.31
N VAL A 136 6.70 -4.52 16.41
CA VAL A 136 7.98 -5.16 16.78
C VAL A 136 9.03 -5.13 15.66
N VAL A 137 8.62 -4.80 14.43
CA VAL A 137 9.54 -4.72 13.29
C VAL A 137 10.10 -3.31 13.18
N GLU A 138 11.34 -3.12 13.60
CA GLU A 138 12.03 -1.83 13.59
C GLU A 138 13.21 -1.78 12.61
N MET A 139 13.59 -2.93 12.05
CA MET A 139 14.71 -3.08 11.11
C MET A 139 14.25 -3.74 9.81
N CYS A 140 14.78 -3.25 8.69
CA CYS A 140 14.61 -3.89 7.39
C CYS A 140 15.42 -5.19 7.31
N HIS A 141 14.79 -6.32 6.97
CA HIS A 141 15.50 -7.60 6.83
C HIS A 141 16.38 -7.69 5.59
N VAL A 142 16.06 -6.93 4.53
CA VAL A 142 16.82 -6.89 3.29
C VAL A 142 18.11 -6.10 3.51
N HIS A 143 17.98 -4.84 3.94
CA HIS A 143 19.10 -3.90 4.01
C HIS A 143 19.77 -3.79 5.39
N ARG A 144 19.20 -4.42 6.43
CA ARG A 144 19.72 -4.39 7.82
C ARG A 144 19.92 -2.97 8.37
N VAL A 145 18.98 -2.09 8.07
CA VAL A 145 18.93 -0.68 8.53
C VAL A 145 17.63 -0.42 9.31
N ALA A 146 17.63 0.60 10.15
CA ALA A 146 16.42 1.02 10.85
C ALA A 146 15.32 1.42 9.86
N LEU A 147 14.08 1.05 10.14
CA LEU A 147 12.93 1.53 9.40
C LEU A 147 12.59 2.95 9.83
N LEU A 148 12.45 3.86 8.87
CA LEU A 148 12.01 5.22 9.09
C LEU A 148 10.53 5.23 9.50
N GLN A 149 10.16 6.13 10.41
CA GLN A 149 8.78 6.24 10.92
C GLN A 149 8.11 7.57 10.53
N VAL A 150 8.91 8.55 10.13
CA VAL A 150 8.48 9.90 9.77
C VAL A 150 9.30 10.39 8.57
N CYS A 151 8.67 11.23 7.74
CA CYS A 151 9.36 11.86 6.63
C CYS A 151 10.45 12.79 7.18
N HIS A 152 11.72 12.58 6.85
CA HIS A 152 12.81 13.45 7.29
C HIS A 152 12.66 14.93 6.87
N TRP A 153 11.90 15.23 5.81
CA TRP A 153 11.69 16.61 5.36
C TRP A 153 10.65 17.38 6.18
N CYS A 154 9.52 16.75 6.51
CA CYS A 154 8.37 17.42 7.14
C CYS A 154 7.89 16.76 8.44
N LEU A 155 8.63 15.75 8.91
CA LEU A 155 8.40 14.95 10.11
C LEU A 155 7.01 14.29 10.17
N THR A 156 6.30 14.21 9.04
CA THR A 156 4.97 13.62 8.99
C THR A 156 5.06 12.11 8.88
N PRO A 157 4.32 11.35 9.72
CA PRO A 157 4.28 9.90 9.63
C PRO A 157 3.60 9.41 8.35
N LEU A 158 3.87 8.16 7.98
CA LEU A 158 3.25 7.52 6.81
C LEU A 158 1.88 6.94 7.17
N TRP A 159 0.83 7.72 6.96
CA TRP A 159 -0.56 7.32 7.19
C TRP A 159 -1.15 6.58 5.99
N THR A 160 -2.01 5.58 6.22
CA THR A 160 -2.67 4.82 5.14
C THR A 160 -4.21 4.83 5.23
N ASP A 161 -4.79 5.68 6.07
CA ASP A 161 -6.24 5.81 6.27
C ASP A 161 -6.96 6.67 5.22
N SER A 162 -6.20 7.25 4.29
CA SER A 162 -6.69 8.06 3.17
C SER A 162 -5.87 7.75 1.91
N CYS A 163 -6.46 7.95 0.72
CA CYS A 163 -5.76 7.63 -0.52
C CYS A 163 -4.75 8.72 -0.84
N ARG A 164 -3.46 8.34 -0.88
CA ARG A 164 -2.32 9.26 -0.99
C ARG A 164 -2.00 9.61 -2.44
N LEU A 165 -2.40 8.75 -3.38
CA LEU A 165 -2.02 8.82 -4.79
C LEU A 165 -3.08 9.48 -5.68
N VAL A 166 -4.04 10.20 -5.09
CA VAL A 166 -5.09 10.92 -5.84
C VAL A 166 -4.67 12.36 -6.05
N ALA A 167 -4.46 12.77 -7.31
CA ALA A 167 -3.94 14.07 -7.71
C ALA A 167 -4.81 15.27 -7.28
N LEU A 168 -6.12 15.03 -7.06
CA LEU A 168 -7.12 16.04 -6.67
C LEU A 168 -7.43 16.07 -5.17
N GLY A 169 -6.76 15.24 -4.35
CA GLY A 169 -6.96 15.22 -2.91
C GLY A 169 -6.18 16.32 -2.17
N THR A 170 -6.60 16.64 -0.94
CA THR A 170 -5.85 17.49 0.01
C THR A 170 -4.43 16.99 0.32
N HIS A 171 -4.14 15.73 -0.01
CA HIS A 171 -2.86 15.03 0.22
C HIS A 171 -2.14 14.67 -1.09
N GLY A 172 -2.54 15.24 -2.23
CA GLY A 172 -2.11 14.85 -3.58
C GLY A 172 -0.74 15.36 -4.01
N LEU A 173 0.25 15.43 -3.12
CA LEU A 173 1.64 15.76 -3.49
C LEU A 173 2.50 14.52 -3.75
N ALA A 174 2.08 13.34 -3.30
CA ALA A 174 2.80 12.11 -3.55
C ALA A 174 2.57 11.63 -4.99
N LEU A 175 3.65 11.39 -5.73
CA LEU A 175 3.61 10.80 -7.07
C LEU A 175 3.39 9.27 -7.00
N ASP A 176 3.96 8.64 -5.99
CA ASP A 176 3.86 7.20 -5.69
C ASP A 176 4.03 6.97 -4.17
N LEU A 177 4.08 5.71 -3.73
CA LEU A 177 4.26 5.37 -2.31
C LEU A 177 5.66 5.66 -1.76
N ALA A 178 6.65 5.93 -2.62
CA ALA A 178 7.98 6.41 -2.24
C ALA A 178 8.04 7.94 -2.06
N HIS A 179 6.92 8.65 -2.14
CA HIS A 179 6.84 10.08 -1.86
C HIS A 179 5.97 10.38 -0.63
N CYS A 180 6.31 11.46 0.08
CA CYS A 180 5.51 11.96 1.18
C CYS A 180 4.21 12.57 0.65
N ASP A 181 3.08 12.20 1.23
CA ASP A 181 1.75 12.74 0.87
C ASP A 181 1.57 14.19 1.30
N ARG A 182 2.20 14.59 2.42
CA ARG A 182 2.12 15.96 2.92
C ARG A 182 3.05 16.94 2.22
N CYS A 183 4.30 16.55 1.97
CA CYS A 183 5.31 17.46 1.44
C CYS A 183 5.81 17.10 0.05
N GLY A 184 5.37 16.01 -0.57
CA GLY A 184 5.78 15.59 -1.92
C GLY A 184 7.22 15.14 -2.06
N MET A 185 8.06 15.26 -1.03
CA MET A 185 9.47 14.87 -1.12
C MET A 185 9.66 13.34 -1.06
N PRO A 186 10.72 12.81 -1.71
CA PRO A 186 11.02 11.39 -1.68
C PRO A 186 11.27 10.90 -0.25
N LEU A 187 10.72 9.73 0.04
CA LEU A 187 10.88 8.97 1.28
C LEU A 187 12.09 8.02 1.23
N HIS A 188 12.69 7.89 0.05
CA HIS A 188 13.82 7.01 -0.23
C HIS A 188 15.20 7.71 -0.15
N ASP A 189 15.27 8.95 0.36
CA ASP A 189 16.55 9.62 0.59
C ASP A 189 17.29 8.92 1.74
N GLU A 190 18.43 8.30 1.40
CA GLU A 190 19.18 7.41 2.30
C GLU A 190 20.02 8.15 3.34
N ARG A 191 20.23 9.47 3.19
CA ARG A 191 21.16 10.25 4.03
C ARG A 191 20.86 10.17 5.53
N GLU A 192 19.62 9.82 5.88
CA GLU A 192 19.09 9.82 7.24
C GLU A 192 18.86 8.41 7.80
N GLN A 193 19.31 7.33 7.14
CA GLN A 193 19.13 5.97 7.67
C GLN A 193 20.32 5.52 8.54
N PRO A 194 20.21 5.57 9.88
CA PRO A 194 21.27 5.04 10.73
C PRO A 194 21.39 3.53 10.53
N ARG A 195 22.64 3.05 10.48
CA ARG A 195 22.93 1.62 10.59
C ARG A 195 22.66 1.20 12.03
N VAL A 196 21.80 0.22 12.21
CA VAL A 196 21.48 -0.34 13.53
C VAL A 196 22.03 -1.76 13.58
N ARG A 197 22.69 -2.13 14.67
CA ARG A 197 23.03 -3.54 14.92
C ARG A 197 21.76 -4.25 15.35
N GLY A 198 21.19 -5.07 14.46
CA GLY A 198 19.98 -5.82 14.73
C GLY A 198 20.07 -6.69 15.99
N GLY A 199 19.04 -6.64 16.82
CA GLY A 199 18.89 -7.45 18.03
C GLY A 199 18.65 -8.93 17.70
N ARG A 200 18.87 -9.81 18.68
CA ARG A 200 18.59 -11.26 18.56
C ARG A 200 17.11 -11.54 18.27
N VAL A 201 16.20 -10.74 18.86
CA VAL A 201 14.74 -10.88 18.70
C VAL A 201 14.28 -10.64 17.26
N GLU A 202 14.84 -9.63 16.58
CA GLU A 202 14.43 -9.32 15.21
C GLU A 202 14.83 -10.44 14.26
N ARG A 203 15.99 -11.08 14.48
CA ARG A 203 16.38 -12.27 13.70
C ARG A 203 15.40 -13.43 13.89
N LEU A 204 15.01 -13.73 15.14
CA LEU A 204 14.03 -14.78 15.43
C LEU A 204 12.69 -14.49 14.77
N ILE A 205 12.21 -13.24 14.84
CA ILE A 205 11.00 -12.81 14.12
C ILE A 205 11.18 -13.09 12.63
N TRP A 206 12.28 -12.65 12.01
CA TRP A 206 12.50 -12.87 10.58
C TRP A 206 12.62 -14.33 10.19
N ASP A 207 13.24 -15.17 11.01
CA ASP A 207 13.35 -16.59 10.74
C ASP A 207 11.97 -17.28 10.83
N SER A 208 11.13 -16.90 11.80
CA SER A 208 9.71 -17.27 11.82
C SER A 208 8.96 -16.69 10.63
N LEU A 209 9.30 -15.48 10.18
CA LEU A 209 8.64 -14.85 9.03
C LEU A 209 9.10 -15.41 7.68
N LYS A 210 10.29 -16.02 7.60
CA LYS A 210 10.79 -16.70 6.40
C LYS A 210 10.01 -17.97 6.11
N LEU A 211 9.44 -18.62 7.13
CA LEU A 211 8.50 -19.73 6.95
C LEU A 211 7.29 -19.26 6.11
N PHE A 212 6.83 -18.03 6.31
CA PHE A 212 5.77 -17.42 5.49
C PHE A 212 6.17 -17.10 4.04
N ARG A 213 7.45 -17.19 3.68
CA ARG A 213 7.95 -16.81 2.34
C ARG A 213 7.90 -17.96 1.33
N TYR A 214 7.54 -19.17 1.74
CA TYR A 214 7.51 -20.38 0.90
C TYR A 214 6.20 -21.18 1.03
N PRO A 215 5.06 -20.73 0.45
CA PRO A 215 3.77 -21.40 0.59
C PRO A 215 3.35 -22.25 -0.62
N TRP A 216 4.27 -22.75 -1.47
CA TRP A 216 3.85 -23.59 -2.62
C TRP A 216 3.26 -24.95 -2.23
N ALA A 217 3.38 -25.35 -0.97
CA ALA A 217 2.48 -26.35 -0.40
C ALA A 217 1.31 -25.56 0.17
N GLU A 218 0.10 -25.75 -0.37
CA GLU A 218 -1.15 -25.18 0.17
C GLU A 218 -1.12 -25.31 1.70
N PRO A 219 -0.79 -24.24 2.44
CA PRO A 219 -0.79 -24.35 3.87
C PRO A 219 -2.27 -24.40 4.21
N ASP A 220 -2.73 -25.54 4.74
CA ASP A 220 -4.05 -25.59 5.34
C ASP A 220 -4.17 -24.42 6.35
N ALA A 221 -5.40 -24.03 6.64
CA ALA A 221 -5.65 -22.94 7.58
C ALA A 221 -4.93 -23.17 8.93
N ASP A 222 -4.65 -24.41 9.30
CA ASP A 222 -3.94 -24.81 10.51
C ASP A 222 -2.43 -24.56 10.43
N SER A 223 -1.81 -24.62 9.26
CA SER A 223 -0.39 -24.31 9.04
C SER A 223 -0.13 -22.82 9.19
N ILE A 224 -0.94 -21.99 8.51
CA ILE A 224 -0.95 -20.53 8.73
C ILE A 224 -1.22 -20.27 10.21
N SER A 225 -2.09 -21.08 10.84
CA SER A 225 -2.37 -20.96 12.25
C SER A 225 -1.15 -21.16 13.13
N ARG A 226 -0.42 -22.26 12.95
CA ARG A 226 0.77 -22.60 13.74
C ARG A 226 1.88 -21.57 13.58
N GLU A 227 2.13 -21.13 12.35
CA GLU A 227 3.19 -20.15 12.09
C GLU A 227 2.84 -18.77 12.68
N VAL A 228 1.57 -18.37 12.60
CA VAL A 228 1.06 -17.18 13.31
C VAL A 228 1.30 -17.31 14.81
N MET A 229 1.05 -18.48 15.41
CA MET A 229 1.32 -18.71 16.84
C MET A 229 2.81 -18.66 17.16
N HIS A 230 3.68 -19.23 16.33
CA HIS A 230 5.13 -19.10 16.48
C HIS A 230 5.59 -17.64 16.41
N PHE A 231 5.01 -16.83 15.52
CA PHE A 231 5.27 -15.39 15.49
C PHE A 231 4.79 -14.71 16.78
N VAL A 232 3.59 -15.03 17.26
CA VAL A 232 3.04 -14.49 18.51
C VAL A 232 3.95 -14.81 19.69
N ASP A 233 4.45 -16.04 19.77
CA ASP A 233 5.39 -16.47 20.80
C ASP A 233 6.73 -15.74 20.69
N ALA A 234 7.33 -15.74 19.49
CA ALA A 234 8.61 -15.07 19.23
C ALA A 234 8.56 -13.55 19.46
N ALA A 235 7.39 -12.93 19.23
CA ALA A 235 7.15 -11.52 19.47
C ALA A 235 6.75 -11.20 20.93
N GLY A 236 6.64 -12.21 21.81
CA GLY A 236 6.23 -12.02 23.20
C GLY A 236 4.77 -11.55 23.35
N LEU A 237 3.91 -11.90 22.39
CA LEU A 237 2.51 -11.47 22.32
C LEU A 237 1.52 -12.46 22.97
N GLN A 238 2.00 -13.45 23.71
CA GLN A 238 1.19 -14.51 24.33
C GLN A 238 0.08 -13.96 25.24
N GLY A 239 0.39 -12.95 26.05
CA GLY A 239 -0.60 -12.29 26.92
C GLY A 239 -1.65 -11.44 26.19
N ALA A 240 -1.54 -11.31 24.85
CA ALA A 240 -2.46 -10.56 24.00
C ALA A 240 -3.37 -11.46 23.14
N ILE A 241 -3.26 -12.80 23.28
CA ILE A 241 -4.11 -13.75 22.57
C ILE A 241 -5.56 -13.62 23.08
N ARG A 242 -6.50 -13.47 22.15
CA ARG A 242 -7.93 -13.50 22.48
C ARG A 242 -8.37 -14.95 22.64
N HIS A 243 -8.72 -15.34 23.86
CA HIS A 243 -9.27 -16.69 24.13
C HIS A 243 -10.72 -16.90 23.63
N ARG A 244 -11.32 -15.95 22.90
CA ARG A 244 -12.67 -16.06 22.31
C ARG A 244 -12.77 -15.42 20.93
N ALA A 245 -13.53 -16.06 20.04
CA ALA A 245 -13.96 -15.50 18.76
C ALA A 245 -14.78 -14.21 18.99
N PRO A 246 -14.64 -13.15 18.15
CA PRO A 246 -15.17 -11.84 18.51
C PRO A 246 -16.65 -11.66 18.14
N ALA A 247 -17.47 -11.35 19.15
CA ALA A 247 -18.55 -10.37 19.01
C ALA A 247 -17.94 -8.97 19.22
N TYR A 248 -18.04 -8.09 18.23
CA TYR A 248 -17.46 -6.75 18.26
C TYR A 248 -18.20 -5.81 19.23
N LEU A 249 -17.46 -5.12 20.11
CA LEU A 249 -17.64 -3.78 20.75
C LEU A 249 -16.65 -3.74 21.95
N GLY A 250 -15.71 -2.80 22.12
CA GLY A 250 -15.79 -1.36 22.39
C GLY A 250 -14.59 -0.98 23.30
N PHE A 251 -14.34 0.33 23.55
CA PHE A 251 -13.28 0.95 24.40
C PHE A 251 -11.85 0.98 23.81
N GLY A 252 -10.95 1.91 24.17
CA GLY A 252 -10.88 3.07 25.05
C GLY A 252 -9.38 3.45 25.08
N SER A 253 -9.00 4.72 24.88
CA SER A 253 -7.59 5.11 24.65
C SER A 253 -7.03 5.95 25.77
N ASP A 254 -5.88 5.55 26.32
CA ASP A 254 -4.98 6.41 27.09
C ASP A 254 -3.58 6.47 26.46
N VAL A 255 -2.98 7.64 26.65
CA VAL A 255 -1.79 8.19 26.01
C VAL A 255 -0.54 7.90 26.84
N VAL A 256 0.55 7.46 26.20
CA VAL A 256 1.92 7.83 26.58
C VAL A 256 2.77 7.95 25.32
N VAL A 257 3.14 9.18 24.94
CA VAL A 257 4.22 9.45 23.99
C VAL A 257 5.13 10.47 24.65
N SER A 258 6.29 10.01 25.13
CA SER A 258 7.47 10.86 25.25
C SER A 258 8.71 9.99 25.19
N ARG A 259 9.67 10.42 24.36
CA ARG A 259 11.13 10.42 24.60
C ARG A 259 11.96 10.22 23.32
N TRP A 260 11.69 10.98 22.25
CA TRP A 260 12.57 11.06 21.07
C TRP A 260 12.48 12.42 20.35
N LEU A 261 12.47 13.56 21.04
CA LEU A 261 12.60 14.88 20.39
C LEU A 261 13.24 15.93 21.33
N THR A 262 14.40 15.65 21.92
CA THR A 262 15.27 16.70 22.47
C THR A 262 16.29 17.09 21.40
N GLY A 263 15.81 17.68 20.31
CA GLY A 263 16.64 18.36 19.32
C GLY A 263 16.66 19.87 19.62
N THR A 264 17.82 20.50 19.48
CA THR A 264 18.04 21.93 19.76
C THR A 264 17.10 22.83 18.94
N PRO A 265 16.72 24.02 19.45
CA PRO A 265 15.80 24.95 18.78
C PRO A 265 16.19 25.32 17.34
N PHE A 266 17.48 25.26 17.02
CA PHE A 266 18.02 25.57 15.68
C PHE A 266 17.65 24.53 14.61
N GLY A 267 17.40 23.26 14.98
CA GLY A 267 17.08 22.21 14.02
C GLY A 267 15.68 22.36 13.40
N ILE A 268 14.72 22.87 14.18
CA ILE A 268 13.33 23.02 13.76
C ILE A 268 13.18 24.15 12.73
N ALA A 269 13.77 25.32 12.98
CA ALA A 269 13.71 26.45 12.06
C ALA A 269 14.33 26.11 10.69
N ALA A 270 15.47 25.40 10.68
CA ALA A 270 16.11 24.94 9.46
C ALA A 270 15.26 23.92 8.70
N ALA A 271 14.54 23.03 9.39
CA ALA A 271 13.61 22.09 8.77
C ALA A 271 12.42 22.82 8.11
N TYR A 272 11.85 23.84 8.76
CA TYR A 272 10.77 24.65 8.19
C TYR A 272 11.23 25.45 6.96
N ALA A 273 12.41 26.06 7.00
CA ALA A 273 12.98 26.77 5.85
C ALA A 273 13.20 25.83 4.65
N ARG A 274 13.77 24.63 4.88
CA ARG A 274 13.91 23.59 3.85
C ARG A 274 12.57 23.14 3.29
N ALA A 275 11.56 22.95 4.14
CA ALA A 275 10.22 22.57 3.70
C ALA A 275 9.57 23.63 2.79
N ALA A 276 9.75 24.92 3.08
CA ALA A 276 9.22 26.01 2.25
C ALA A 276 9.91 26.09 0.88
N THR A 277 11.25 25.98 0.83
CA THR A 277 12.01 25.95 -0.43
C THR A 277 11.65 24.73 -1.28
N ASN A 278 11.46 23.57 -0.64
CA ASN A 278 11.05 22.35 -1.32
C ASN A 278 9.61 22.45 -1.86
N ALA A 279 8.69 23.06 -1.12
CA ALA A 279 7.33 23.30 -1.61
C ALA A 279 7.30 24.17 -2.88
N ALA A 280 8.18 25.18 -2.98
CA ALA A 280 8.32 25.99 -4.20
C ALA A 280 8.92 25.18 -5.36
N ARG A 281 9.97 24.38 -5.12
CA ARG A 281 10.54 23.46 -6.12
C ARG A 281 9.51 22.44 -6.61
N LEU A 282 8.65 21.93 -5.73
CA LEU A 282 7.62 20.96 -6.06
C LEU A 282 6.46 21.55 -6.85
N ARG A 283 6.08 22.81 -6.62
CA ARG A 283 5.13 23.51 -7.53
C ARG A 283 5.69 23.58 -8.94
N ASN A 284 6.96 23.98 -9.08
CA ASN A 284 7.63 24.04 -10.38
C ASN A 284 7.82 22.65 -11.00
N ALA A 285 8.13 21.62 -10.21
CA ALA A 285 8.25 20.25 -10.66
C ALA A 285 6.88 19.67 -11.06
N ARG A 286 5.80 20.00 -10.35
CA ARG A 286 4.42 19.63 -10.70
C ARG A 286 3.97 20.27 -12.02
N ASP A 287 4.32 21.52 -12.27
CA ASP A 287 4.03 22.20 -13.54
C ASP A 287 4.81 21.62 -14.73
N ARG A 288 5.91 20.92 -14.44
CA ARG A 288 6.70 20.15 -15.43
C ARG A 288 6.22 18.70 -15.55
N ALA A 289 5.93 18.03 -14.43
CA ALA A 289 5.43 16.66 -14.36
C ALA A 289 3.96 16.55 -14.75
N ASN A 290 3.19 17.63 -14.84
CA ASN A 290 1.89 17.63 -15.50
C ASN A 290 1.99 17.62 -17.03
N ARG A 291 3.21 17.49 -17.59
CA ARG A 291 3.48 17.26 -19.01
C ARG A 291 4.13 15.89 -19.18
N TRP A 292 3.31 14.84 -19.24
CA TRP A 292 3.75 13.55 -19.76
C TRP A 292 3.37 13.44 -21.23
N THR A 293 4.29 12.90 -22.02
CA THR A 293 4.07 12.62 -23.43
C THR A 293 3.99 11.10 -23.56
N LEU A 294 2.79 10.55 -23.77
CA LEU A 294 2.63 9.14 -24.10
C LEU A 294 3.09 8.97 -25.56
N ASN A 295 4.28 8.41 -25.72
CA ASN A 295 4.82 7.97 -27.01
C ASN A 295 5.13 6.46 -26.94
N ALA A 296 5.50 5.86 -28.06
CA ALA A 296 5.85 4.44 -28.13
C ALA A 296 6.92 4.02 -27.10
N GLN A 297 7.77 4.95 -26.65
CA GLN A 297 8.84 4.71 -25.65
C GLN A 297 8.31 4.64 -24.20
N SER A 298 7.08 5.09 -23.93
CA SER A 298 6.42 4.95 -22.62
C SER A 298 6.07 3.49 -22.28
N PHE A 299 6.25 2.59 -23.24
CA PHE A 299 6.06 1.15 -23.11
C PHE A 299 7.43 0.48 -23.26
N HIS A 300 8.20 0.38 -22.17
CA HIS A 300 9.46 -0.37 -22.22
C HIS A 300 9.20 -1.84 -22.62
N GLY A 301 9.96 -2.33 -23.62
CA GLY A 301 10.12 -3.75 -23.90
C GLY A 301 9.90 -4.25 -25.34
N ALA A 302 9.55 -3.42 -26.31
CA ALA A 302 9.55 -3.86 -27.71
C ALA A 302 9.82 -2.67 -28.64
N GLU A 303 10.78 -2.83 -29.54
CA GLU A 303 10.89 -2.00 -30.74
C GLU A 303 9.65 -2.26 -31.60
N ALA A 304 8.57 -1.53 -31.33
CA ALA A 304 7.47 -1.43 -32.27
C ALA A 304 7.99 -0.65 -33.48
N GLN A 305 8.33 -1.36 -34.56
CA GLN A 305 8.56 -0.76 -35.87
C GLN A 305 7.23 -0.16 -36.35
N ALA A 306 6.98 1.10 -35.98
CA ALA A 306 5.87 1.87 -36.50
C ALA A 306 6.23 2.36 -37.91
N GLY A 307 5.81 1.61 -38.93
CA GLY A 307 5.77 2.09 -40.30
C GLY A 307 4.71 3.18 -40.45
N GLY A 308 5.09 4.45 -40.26
CA GLY A 308 4.21 5.60 -40.47
C GLY A 308 4.66 6.84 -39.68
N SER A 309 5.01 7.90 -40.39
CA SER A 309 5.78 9.07 -39.93
C SER A 309 5.08 10.04 -38.96
N SER A 310 4.10 9.61 -38.18
CA SER A 310 3.62 10.39 -37.03
C SER A 310 2.73 9.54 -36.14
N SER A 311 3.30 8.89 -35.12
CA SER A 311 2.48 8.39 -34.01
C SER A 311 1.73 9.58 -33.40
N PRO A 312 0.40 9.51 -33.22
CA PRO A 312 -0.36 10.60 -32.64
C PRO A 312 0.16 10.87 -31.23
N VAL A 313 0.68 12.08 -31.01
CA VAL A 313 1.07 12.55 -29.68
C VAL A 313 -0.22 12.87 -28.93
N ILE A 314 -0.73 11.89 -28.18
CA ILE A 314 -1.86 12.11 -27.30
C ILE A 314 -1.35 12.90 -26.10
N ARG A 315 -1.69 14.19 -26.05
CA ARG A 315 -1.44 15.03 -24.88
C ARG A 315 -2.27 14.52 -23.71
N TRP A 316 -1.62 13.84 -22.77
CA TRP A 316 -2.27 13.42 -21.54
C TRP A 316 -2.59 14.66 -20.71
N SER A 317 -3.88 14.93 -20.50
CA SER A 317 -4.32 15.91 -19.53
C SER A 317 -5.26 15.21 -18.56
N TRP A 318 -5.14 15.51 -17.28
CA TRP A 318 -6.00 14.98 -16.21
C TRP A 318 -7.50 15.39 -16.35
N ARG A 319 -7.86 16.03 -17.46
CA ARG A 319 -9.23 16.42 -17.84
C ARG A 319 -9.92 15.42 -18.77
N LEU A 320 -9.41 14.19 -18.90
CA LEU A 320 -10.19 13.13 -19.55
C LEU A 320 -11.49 12.92 -18.77
N ASP A 321 -12.61 12.90 -19.49
CA ASP A 321 -13.90 12.49 -18.95
C ASP A 321 -13.89 11.00 -18.55
N GLY A 322 -14.97 10.54 -17.91
CA GLY A 322 -15.07 9.17 -17.41
C GLY A 322 -14.96 8.11 -18.53
N GLU A 323 -15.47 8.42 -19.71
CA GLU A 323 -15.50 7.49 -20.85
C GLU A 323 -14.10 7.31 -21.44
N ALA A 324 -13.36 8.41 -21.65
CA ALA A 324 -11.98 8.36 -22.11
C ALA A 324 -11.06 7.62 -21.12
N ARG A 325 -11.28 7.78 -19.80
CA ARG A 325 -10.55 7.00 -18.79
C ARG A 325 -10.84 5.50 -18.89
N LEU A 326 -12.11 5.12 -19.05
CA LEU A 326 -12.51 3.73 -19.23
C LEU A 326 -11.93 3.12 -20.51
N ALA A 327 -11.91 3.86 -21.62
CA ALA A 327 -11.31 3.43 -22.87
C ALA A 327 -9.81 3.13 -22.72
N VAL A 328 -9.07 4.03 -22.05
CA VAL A 328 -7.64 3.83 -21.75
C VAL A 328 -7.43 2.64 -20.82
N ALA A 329 -8.24 2.51 -19.77
CA ALA A 329 -8.16 1.37 -18.84
C ALA A 329 -8.40 0.04 -19.56
N ARG A 330 -9.38 -0.02 -20.48
CA ARG A 330 -9.64 -1.19 -21.32
C ARG A 330 -8.44 -1.51 -22.23
N ALA A 331 -7.86 -0.50 -22.89
CA ALA A 331 -6.68 -0.70 -23.74
C ALA A 331 -5.49 -1.24 -22.94
N LEU A 332 -5.20 -0.66 -21.76
CA LEU A 332 -4.14 -1.13 -20.86
C LEU A 332 -4.40 -2.57 -20.39
N HIS A 333 -5.66 -2.91 -20.10
CA HIS A 333 -6.02 -4.27 -19.69
C HIS A 333 -5.72 -5.30 -20.79
N VAL A 334 -6.09 -5.01 -22.04
CA VAL A 334 -5.79 -5.86 -23.21
C VAL A 334 -4.28 -6.03 -23.38
N ILE A 335 -3.52 -4.93 -23.39
CA ILE A 335 -2.05 -4.96 -23.54
C ILE A 335 -1.40 -5.81 -22.44
N ARG A 336 -1.84 -5.66 -21.19
CA ARG A 336 -1.32 -6.47 -20.06
C ARG A 336 -1.69 -7.95 -20.20
N ALA A 337 -2.89 -8.27 -20.68
CA ALA A 337 -3.30 -9.63 -20.92
C ALA A 337 -2.46 -10.30 -22.01
N GLU A 338 -2.17 -9.59 -23.10
CA GLU A 338 -1.29 -10.06 -24.18
C GLU A 338 0.13 -10.31 -23.67
N LYS A 339 0.73 -9.34 -22.94
CA LYS A 339 2.07 -9.51 -22.35
C LYS A 339 2.16 -10.71 -21.39
N ARG A 340 1.11 -10.97 -20.60
CA ARG A 340 1.07 -12.16 -19.72
C ARG A 340 1.06 -13.46 -20.52
N LYS A 341 0.30 -13.52 -21.62
CA LYS A 341 0.30 -14.69 -22.51
C LYS A 341 1.68 -14.91 -23.14
N SER A 342 2.34 -13.86 -23.60
CA SER A 342 3.70 -13.94 -24.16
C SER A 342 4.71 -14.43 -23.13
N ALA A 343 4.70 -13.88 -21.91
CA ALA A 343 5.62 -14.30 -20.85
C ALA A 343 5.39 -15.75 -20.38
N GLU A 344 4.15 -16.24 -20.45
CA GLU A 344 3.85 -17.65 -20.15
C GLU A 344 4.34 -18.57 -21.28
N GLN A 345 4.19 -18.16 -22.54
CA GLN A 345 4.71 -18.89 -23.69
C GLN A 345 6.24 -19.02 -23.62
N GLU A 346 6.95 -17.92 -23.30
CA GLU A 346 8.41 -17.89 -23.10
C GLU A 346 8.89 -18.75 -21.92
N ARG A 347 8.01 -19.14 -20.99
CA ARG A 347 8.34 -20.04 -19.86
C ARG A 347 8.15 -21.51 -20.20
N ILE A 348 7.32 -21.82 -21.19
CA ILE A 348 7.04 -23.20 -21.64
C ILE A 348 8.10 -23.66 -22.63
N GLU A 349 8.65 -22.73 -23.42
CA GLU A 349 9.80 -22.92 -24.30
C GLU A 349 11.12 -22.98 -23.51
#